data_AF-D2VFH7-F1
#
_entry.id   AF-D2VFH7-F1
#
_cell.length_a   1.000
_cell.length_b   1.000
_cell.length_c   1.000
_cell.angle_alpha   90.00
_cell.angle_beta   90.00
_cell.angle_gamma   90.00
#
_symmetry.space_group_name_H-M   'P 1'
#
loop_
_entity.id
_entity.type
_entity.pdbx_description
1 polymer ?
#
loop_
_entity_poly.entity_id
_entity_poly.type
_entity_poly.pdbx_seq_one_letter_code
_entity_poly.pdbx_strand_id
1 'polypeptide(L)'
;MPTFVRRLVSKNKKRLQEDNFDLDLTYITDNVIAMGFPSEGVESIYRNPRDEVVDFLSTKHGNKYKVYNLCSERDYNDEIFEGRVARFPFDDHQSPLFDSVLEFCVDVHEFLKDGKNNAAVVHCKAGKGRTGVMICCYLLFSQTCKTALDSLHFYGDKRTKDAKGVTIPSQRRYCYYFEQYLRNQFALRGSVKLHRVTLREYTKSKYYITIKNLKREEVFSSKQDQNVTSSDDRVVIDLKEPIELTGDFKVVCVKNGVNVLKSNNLLHCWLNTRFITNLVKNTSPGNGMGVNAYHNSLDEKIPLVKAISLGLHAKAEEKIAPENDERLKNGKFVTVSLTKDELDGPHSDKNHKTFSEDFQVDLTFEICNTDKVEDDSYLLGLIPKEFLTDQSKRLSVGASTRRQSAVTRGLIIDSHDDDSVDIIDETATTPPSTSSSVVVSNEQQTQNESQQQQGTLFQ
;
A
#
# COMPACT_ATOMS: atom_id res chain seq x y z
N MET A 1 -3.80 32.63 19.20
CA MET A 1 -2.51 32.14 18.64
C MET A 1 -2.61 30.71 18.06
N PRO A 2 -3.16 29.69 18.75
CA PRO A 2 -3.21 28.31 18.23
C PRO A 2 -3.98 28.17 16.91
N THR A 3 -5.13 28.84 16.77
CA THR A 3 -5.98 28.82 15.56
C THR A 3 -5.26 29.32 14.31
N PHE A 4 -4.37 30.31 14.44
CA PHE A 4 -3.56 30.82 13.33
C PHE A 4 -2.53 29.78 12.85
N VAL A 5 -1.86 29.10 13.79
CA VAL A 5 -0.88 28.05 13.49
C VAL A 5 -1.56 26.82 12.86
N ARG A 6 -2.73 26.39 13.37
CA ARG A 6 -3.53 25.32 12.78
C ARG A 6 -3.91 25.61 11.34
N ARG A 7 -4.32 26.86 11.03
CA ARG A 7 -4.66 27.31 9.67
C ARG A 7 -3.46 27.25 8.72
N LEU A 8 -2.28 27.64 9.19
CA LEU A 8 -1.04 27.54 8.41
C LEU A 8 -0.67 26.08 8.10
N VAL A 9 -0.78 25.16 9.07
CA VAL A 9 -0.45 23.74 8.89
C VAL A 9 -1.47 23.02 7.99
N SER A 10 -2.73 23.46 8.00
CA SER A 10 -3.72 22.93 7.06
C SER A 10 -3.51 23.37 5.61
N LYS A 11 -2.74 24.44 5.36
CA LYS A 11 -2.47 24.99 4.02
C LYS A 11 -3.77 25.07 3.19
N ASN A 12 -3.83 24.33 2.08
CA ASN A 12 -4.95 24.33 1.13
C ASN A 12 -6.09 23.37 1.51
N LYS A 13 -6.05 22.68 2.66
CA LYS A 13 -7.15 21.78 3.06
C LYS A 13 -8.39 22.57 3.45
N LYS A 14 -9.57 22.03 3.14
CA LYS A 14 -10.84 22.55 3.64
C LYS A 14 -11.00 22.13 5.10
N ARG A 15 -11.30 23.08 5.96
CA ARG A 15 -11.50 22.87 7.41
C ARG A 15 -12.99 22.98 7.71
N LEU A 16 -13.44 22.24 8.71
CA LEU A 16 -14.76 22.43 9.30
C LEU A 16 -14.72 23.68 10.17
N GLN A 17 -15.67 24.59 9.96
CA GLN A 17 -15.86 25.80 10.76
C GLN A 17 -17.36 25.98 11.03
N GLU A 18 -17.89 25.18 11.96
CA GLU A 18 -19.32 25.08 12.27
C GLU A 18 -19.51 24.85 13.77
N ASP A 19 -20.58 25.38 14.36
CA ASP A 19 -21.00 25.14 15.76
C ASP A 19 -19.86 25.21 16.79
N ASN A 20 -18.99 26.22 16.67
CA ASN A 20 -17.79 26.47 17.48
C ASN A 20 -16.61 25.51 17.28
N PHE A 21 -16.68 24.57 16.33
CA PHE A 21 -15.56 23.70 15.96
C PHE A 21 -14.72 24.32 14.82
N ASP A 22 -13.39 24.38 14.97
CA ASP A 22 -12.43 24.69 13.90
C ASP A 22 -11.46 23.52 13.72
N LEU A 23 -11.88 22.50 12.97
CA LEU A 23 -11.16 21.24 12.81
C LEU A 23 -10.65 21.04 11.38
N ASP A 24 -9.46 20.45 11.24
CA ASP A 24 -8.98 19.88 9.99
C ASP A 24 -9.74 18.59 9.69
N LEU A 25 -11.00 18.75 9.30
CA LEU A 25 -11.99 17.72 9.08
C LEU A 25 -12.85 18.12 7.88
N THR A 26 -13.27 17.15 7.08
CA THR A 26 -14.11 17.38 5.91
C THR A 26 -15.00 16.18 5.65
N TYR A 27 -16.30 16.43 5.48
CA TYR A 27 -17.22 15.45 4.91
C TYR A 27 -16.95 15.31 3.41
N ILE A 28 -16.45 14.15 3.02
CA ILE A 28 -16.24 13.81 1.60
C ILE A 28 -17.60 13.44 0.99
N THR A 29 -18.35 12.59 1.69
CA THR A 29 -19.80 12.37 1.52
C THR A 29 -20.49 12.66 2.85
N ASP A 30 -21.81 12.49 2.91
CA ASP A 30 -22.59 12.73 4.13
C ASP A 30 -22.17 11.80 5.29
N ASN A 31 -21.59 10.64 4.99
CA ASN A 31 -21.22 9.60 5.95
C ASN A 31 -19.75 9.13 5.87
N VAL A 32 -18.92 9.75 5.02
CA VAL A 32 -17.47 9.48 4.94
C VAL A 32 -16.72 10.77 5.22
N ILE A 33 -15.94 10.77 6.30
CA ILE A 33 -15.22 11.93 6.81
C ILE A 33 -13.72 11.71 6.66
N ALA A 34 -13.03 12.71 6.13
CA ALA A 34 -11.56 12.77 6.11
C ALA A 34 -11.08 13.79 7.14
N MET A 35 -10.11 13.42 7.98
CA MET A 35 -9.53 14.36 8.95
C MET A 35 -8.01 14.24 9.10
N GLY A 36 -7.39 15.27 9.67
CA GLY A 36 -6.04 15.21 10.22
C GLY A 36 -5.98 14.44 11.55
N PHE A 37 -4.77 14.06 11.96
CA PHE A 37 -4.56 13.25 13.16
C PHE A 37 -5.10 13.91 14.45
N PRO A 38 -5.85 13.18 15.29
CA PRO A 38 -6.33 13.65 16.59
C PRO A 38 -5.20 13.62 17.63
N SER A 39 -4.65 14.79 17.94
CA SER A 39 -3.44 14.95 18.73
C SER A 39 -3.68 15.46 20.15
N GLU A 40 -2.80 15.11 21.06
CA GLU A 40 -2.73 15.62 22.43
C GLU A 40 -1.48 16.48 22.66
N GLY A 41 -1.44 17.19 23.79
CA GLY A 41 -0.29 17.96 24.22
C GLY A 41 0.10 19.06 23.23
N VAL A 42 1.41 19.25 23.04
CA VAL A 42 1.96 20.35 22.22
C VAL A 42 1.59 20.22 20.74
N GLU A 43 1.35 19.00 20.25
CA GLU A 43 0.96 18.79 18.85
C GLU A 43 -0.43 19.35 18.52
N SER A 44 -1.32 19.45 19.53
CA SER A 44 -2.65 20.05 19.40
C SER A 44 -2.63 21.55 19.07
N ILE A 45 -1.47 22.21 19.23
CA ILE A 45 -1.28 23.61 18.83
C ILE A 45 -1.36 23.76 17.31
N TYR A 46 -0.99 22.72 16.56
CA TYR A 46 -0.92 22.76 15.09
C TYR A 46 -1.70 21.64 14.38
N ARG A 47 -2.21 20.64 15.10
CA ARG A 47 -3.15 19.62 14.62
C ARG A 47 -4.51 19.73 15.32
N ASN A 48 -5.42 18.82 15.00
CA ASN A 48 -6.70 18.73 15.67
C ASN A 48 -6.48 18.33 17.14
N PRO A 49 -7.00 19.10 18.11
CA PRO A 49 -7.07 18.64 19.49
C PRO A 49 -7.97 17.42 19.55
N ARG A 50 -7.49 16.36 20.19
CA ARG A 50 -8.23 15.11 20.33
C ARG A 50 -9.59 15.33 20.99
N ASP A 51 -9.63 16.08 22.09
CA ASP A 51 -10.86 16.35 22.83
C ASP A 51 -11.91 17.06 21.96
N GLU A 52 -11.50 18.08 21.20
CA GLU A 52 -12.40 18.76 20.25
C GLU A 52 -12.93 17.81 19.15
N VAL A 53 -12.12 16.83 18.71
CA VAL A 53 -12.57 15.81 17.75
C VAL A 53 -13.57 14.85 18.38
N VAL A 54 -13.30 14.39 19.61
CA VAL A 54 -14.21 13.51 20.35
C VAL A 54 -15.54 14.23 20.59
N ASP A 55 -15.51 15.46 21.10
CA ASP A 55 -16.70 16.28 21.33
C ASP A 55 -17.50 16.49 20.05
N PHE A 56 -16.82 16.79 18.94
CA PHE A 56 -17.46 16.94 17.64
C PHE A 56 -18.18 15.65 17.21
N LEU A 57 -17.48 14.51 17.26
CA LEU A 57 -18.04 13.23 16.83
C LEU A 57 -19.19 12.78 17.72
N SER A 58 -19.06 12.91 19.04
CA SER A 58 -20.12 12.60 20.01
C SER A 58 -21.33 13.51 19.83
N THR A 59 -21.12 14.81 19.59
CA THR A 59 -22.22 15.77 19.37
C THR A 59 -22.96 15.50 18.06
N LYS A 60 -22.24 15.23 16.97
CA LYS A 60 -22.83 15.09 15.62
C LYS A 60 -23.33 13.68 15.31
N HIS A 61 -22.65 12.66 15.80
CA HIS A 61 -22.90 11.26 15.43
C HIS A 61 -23.25 10.36 16.62
N GLY A 62 -23.12 10.84 17.87
CA GLY A 62 -23.33 10.03 19.06
C GLY A 62 -22.44 8.79 19.04
N ASN A 63 -23.03 7.60 19.16
CA ASN A 63 -22.33 6.32 19.07
C ASN A 63 -22.24 5.74 17.63
N LYS A 64 -22.63 6.52 16.61
CA LYS A 64 -22.76 6.06 15.21
C LYS A 64 -21.56 6.44 14.36
N TYR A 65 -20.35 6.38 14.90
CA TYR A 65 -19.13 6.61 14.12
C TYR A 65 -18.08 5.53 14.37
N LYS A 66 -17.23 5.29 13.39
CA LYS A 66 -16.04 4.44 13.53
C LYS A 66 -14.83 5.15 12.94
N VAL A 67 -13.73 5.15 13.68
CA VAL A 67 -12.49 5.84 13.32
C VAL A 67 -11.51 4.85 12.68
N TYR A 68 -10.90 5.24 11.57
CA TYR A 68 -9.94 4.44 10.82
C TYR A 68 -8.57 5.13 10.84
N ASN A 69 -7.63 4.57 11.60
CA ASN A 69 -6.27 5.08 11.70
C ASN A 69 -5.37 4.45 10.62
N LEU A 70 -4.84 5.29 9.73
CA LEU A 70 -3.93 4.87 8.66
C LEU A 70 -2.44 5.11 8.98
N CYS A 71 -2.12 5.62 10.17
CA CYS A 71 -0.73 5.88 10.57
C CYS A 71 -0.03 4.60 11.02
N SER A 72 1.10 4.27 10.39
CA SER A 72 2.06 3.29 10.94
C SER A 72 2.94 3.91 12.01
N GLU A 73 3.12 5.23 11.97
CA GLU A 73 4.08 5.94 12.80
C GLU A 73 3.46 6.61 14.03
N ARG A 74 2.14 6.51 14.20
CA ARG A 74 1.39 7.13 15.30
C ARG A 74 0.15 6.32 15.65
N ASP A 75 -0.10 6.21 16.93
CA ASP A 75 -1.28 5.54 17.47
C ASP A 75 -1.81 6.25 18.72
N TYR A 76 -2.94 5.78 19.22
CA TYR A 76 -3.60 6.21 20.45
C TYR A 76 -4.46 5.07 21.02
N ASN A 77 -4.82 5.16 22.30
CA ASN A 77 -5.68 4.17 22.96
C ASN A 77 -7.10 4.18 22.34
N ASP A 78 -7.67 3.00 22.09
CA ASP A 78 -9.00 2.85 21.50
C ASP A 78 -10.12 3.39 22.39
N GLU A 79 -9.92 3.43 23.70
CA GLU A 79 -10.86 3.96 24.68
C GLU A 79 -11.24 5.42 24.43
N ILE A 80 -10.35 6.20 23.79
CA ILE A 80 -10.60 7.61 23.40
C ILE A 80 -11.82 7.74 22.50
N PHE A 81 -12.06 6.73 21.66
CA PHE A 81 -13.21 6.65 20.77
C PHE A 81 -14.14 5.49 21.19
N GLU A 82 -14.12 5.13 22.48
CA GLU A 82 -14.92 4.08 23.09
C GLU A 82 -14.84 2.73 22.34
N GLY A 83 -13.63 2.35 21.92
CA GLY A 83 -13.39 1.09 21.20
C GLY A 83 -13.79 1.10 19.72
N ARG A 84 -14.31 2.22 19.19
CA ARG A 84 -14.75 2.34 17.78
C ARG A 84 -13.62 2.70 16.83
N VAL A 85 -12.49 2.00 16.93
CA VAL A 85 -11.28 2.25 16.12
C VAL A 85 -10.93 1.00 15.33
N ALA A 86 -10.53 1.19 14.06
CA ALA A 86 -9.87 0.17 13.25
C ALA A 86 -8.55 0.72 12.68
N ARG A 87 -7.57 -0.16 12.48
CA ARG A 87 -6.22 0.21 12.03
C ARG A 87 -5.92 -0.42 10.68
N PHE A 88 -5.54 0.42 9.71
CA PHE A 88 -5.05 0.00 8.39
C PHE A 88 -3.74 0.77 8.07
N PRO A 89 -2.66 0.51 8.84
CA PRO A 89 -1.50 1.38 8.86
C PRO A 89 -0.62 1.23 7.61
N PHE A 90 -0.19 2.36 7.05
CA PHE A 90 0.90 2.38 6.07
C PHE A 90 1.69 3.70 6.12
N ASP A 91 2.95 3.63 5.70
CA ASP A 91 3.92 4.70 5.87
C ASP A 91 3.55 5.98 5.14
N ASP A 92 3.98 7.09 5.72
CA ASP A 92 3.81 8.40 5.12
C ASP A 92 4.47 8.45 3.73
N HIS A 93 3.73 9.01 2.77
CA HIS A 93 4.12 9.11 1.37
C HIS A 93 4.37 7.76 0.65
N GLN A 94 3.91 6.63 1.20
CA GLN A 94 3.91 5.32 0.53
C GLN A 94 2.51 4.94 0.04
N SER A 95 2.43 3.88 -0.78
CA SER A 95 1.17 3.22 -1.14
C SER A 95 0.78 2.18 -0.09
N PRO A 96 -0.53 1.92 0.12
CA PRO A 96 -0.99 0.82 0.95
C PRO A 96 -0.68 -0.53 0.30
N LEU A 97 -0.78 -1.62 1.07
CA LEU A 97 -0.87 -2.94 0.46
C LEU A 97 -2.21 -3.10 -0.24
N PHE A 98 -2.24 -3.76 -1.38
CA PHE A 98 -3.49 -3.89 -2.14
C PHE A 98 -4.58 -4.59 -1.34
N ASP A 99 -4.25 -5.70 -0.68
CA ASP A 99 -5.20 -6.49 0.11
C ASP A 99 -5.80 -5.66 1.26
N SER A 100 -4.97 -4.83 1.91
CA SER A 100 -5.39 -3.92 2.97
C SER A 100 -6.40 -2.87 2.49
N VAL A 101 -6.31 -2.43 1.23
CA VAL A 101 -7.32 -1.53 0.62
C VAL A 101 -8.68 -2.21 0.58
N LEU A 102 -8.74 -3.48 0.18
CA LEU A 102 -10.00 -4.20 0.07
C LEU A 102 -10.59 -4.51 1.44
N GLU A 103 -9.77 -4.99 2.39
CA GLU A 103 -10.21 -5.22 3.78
C GLU A 103 -10.79 -3.93 4.40
N PHE A 104 -10.13 -2.80 4.19
CA PHE A 104 -10.64 -1.49 4.62
C PHE A 104 -11.99 -1.16 3.97
N CYS A 105 -12.11 -1.30 2.65
CA CYS A 105 -13.36 -1.00 1.94
C CYS A 105 -14.52 -1.84 2.45
N VAL A 106 -14.28 -3.11 2.76
CA VAL A 106 -15.28 -4.04 3.30
C VAL A 106 -15.70 -3.63 4.70
N ASP A 107 -14.74 -3.39 5.60
CA ASP A 107 -15.04 -2.97 6.98
C ASP A 107 -15.86 -1.67 6.98
N VAL A 108 -15.44 -0.67 6.20
CA VAL A 108 -16.18 0.59 6.04
C VAL A 108 -17.59 0.34 5.48
N HIS A 109 -17.72 -0.50 4.47
CA HIS A 109 -19.02 -0.80 3.85
C HIS A 109 -19.97 -1.49 4.83
N GLU A 110 -19.49 -2.51 5.57
CA GLU A 110 -20.27 -3.23 6.57
C GLU A 110 -20.74 -2.28 7.68
N PHE A 111 -19.83 -1.45 8.20
CA PHE A 111 -20.16 -0.46 9.22
C PHE A 111 -21.20 0.57 8.75
N LEU A 112 -21.04 1.10 7.54
CA LEU A 112 -21.97 2.10 6.99
C LEU A 112 -23.31 1.51 6.58
N LYS A 113 -23.36 0.22 6.24
CA LYS A 113 -24.60 -0.49 5.89
C LYS A 113 -25.45 -0.83 7.13
N ASP A 114 -24.81 -1.07 8.27
CA ASP A 114 -25.48 -1.41 9.52
C ASP A 114 -26.41 -0.29 10.04
N GLY A 115 -26.08 0.97 9.76
CA GLY A 115 -26.89 2.12 10.16
C GLY A 115 -26.86 3.27 9.17
N LYS A 116 -28.03 3.73 8.73
CA LYS A 116 -28.18 4.84 7.76
C LYS A 116 -27.51 6.16 8.20
N ASN A 117 -27.30 6.34 9.50
CA ASN A 117 -26.67 7.52 10.07
C ASN A 117 -25.25 7.23 10.60
N ASN A 118 -24.68 6.07 10.25
CA ASN A 118 -23.32 5.73 10.64
C ASN A 118 -22.33 6.58 9.83
N ALA A 119 -21.22 7.00 10.45
CA ALA A 119 -20.18 7.80 9.81
C ALA A 119 -18.79 7.15 9.94
N ALA A 120 -18.13 6.92 8.81
CA ALA A 120 -16.75 6.42 8.77
C ALA A 120 -15.77 7.60 8.79
N VAL A 121 -14.92 7.66 9.82
CA VAL A 121 -13.97 8.76 10.05
C VAL A 121 -12.56 8.29 9.76
N VAL A 122 -12.03 8.65 8.59
CA VAL A 122 -10.73 8.16 8.12
C VAL A 122 -9.67 9.24 8.31
N HIS A 123 -8.54 8.87 8.92
CA HIS A 123 -7.46 9.81 9.13
C HIS A 123 -6.09 9.20 8.91
N CYS A 124 -5.12 10.07 8.64
CA CYS A 124 -3.70 9.78 8.75
C CYS A 124 -3.05 10.94 9.52
N LYS A 125 -1.78 11.23 9.26
CA LYS A 125 -1.13 12.41 9.84
C LYS A 125 -1.84 13.70 9.39
N ALA A 126 -1.86 13.97 8.09
CA ALA A 126 -2.38 15.22 7.52
C ALA A 126 -3.78 15.11 6.88
N GLY A 127 -4.36 13.91 6.81
CA GLY A 127 -5.67 13.67 6.20
C GLY A 127 -5.72 14.00 4.70
N LYS A 128 -4.67 13.66 3.95
CA LYS A 128 -4.50 14.06 2.53
C LYS A 128 -4.19 12.89 1.60
N GLY A 129 -2.92 12.47 1.48
CA GLY A 129 -2.52 11.42 0.54
C GLY A 129 -3.06 10.04 0.93
N ARG A 130 -2.59 9.50 2.07
CA ARG A 130 -3.01 8.18 2.59
C ARG A 130 -4.53 8.05 2.74
N THR A 131 -5.13 9.01 3.44
CA THR A 131 -6.60 9.11 3.61
C THR A 131 -7.32 9.17 2.26
N GLY A 132 -6.80 9.95 1.31
CA GLY A 132 -7.39 10.05 -0.01
C GLY A 132 -7.36 8.74 -0.77
N VAL A 133 -6.26 7.97 -0.75
CA VAL A 133 -6.21 6.66 -1.42
C VAL A 133 -7.30 5.73 -0.91
N MET A 134 -7.39 5.56 0.41
CA MET A 134 -8.36 4.65 1.02
C MET A 134 -9.80 5.09 0.74
N ILE A 135 -10.09 6.39 0.87
CA ILE A 135 -11.43 6.94 0.58
C ILE A 135 -11.76 6.82 -0.91
N CYS A 136 -10.85 7.15 -1.83
CA CYS A 136 -11.08 7.03 -3.27
C CYS A 136 -11.41 5.58 -3.65
N CYS A 137 -10.65 4.61 -3.11
CA CYS A 137 -10.96 3.20 -3.29
C CYS A 137 -12.34 2.83 -2.72
N TYR A 138 -12.71 3.35 -1.55
CA TYR A 138 -14.05 3.13 -1.00
C TYR A 138 -15.15 3.74 -1.87
N LEU A 139 -14.97 4.94 -2.41
CA LEU A 139 -15.94 5.58 -3.31
C LEU A 139 -16.16 4.77 -4.60
N LEU A 140 -15.13 4.06 -5.07
CA LEU A 140 -15.24 3.08 -6.15
C LEU A 140 -16.01 1.84 -5.69
N PHE A 141 -15.65 1.30 -4.53
CA PHE A 141 -16.27 0.11 -3.95
C PHE A 141 -17.78 0.29 -3.72
N SER A 142 -18.18 1.43 -3.15
CA SER A 142 -19.56 1.83 -2.90
C SER A 142 -20.30 2.30 -4.16
N GLN A 143 -19.62 2.33 -5.31
CA GLN A 143 -20.11 2.83 -6.59
C GLN A 143 -20.56 4.30 -6.60
N THR A 144 -20.18 5.08 -5.58
CA THR A 144 -20.39 6.54 -5.53
C THR A 144 -19.65 7.23 -6.67
N CYS A 145 -18.44 6.76 -6.98
CA CYS A 145 -17.70 7.14 -8.18
C CYS A 145 -17.60 5.94 -9.12
N LYS A 146 -17.72 6.17 -10.42
CA LYS A 146 -17.61 5.10 -11.41
C LYS A 146 -16.17 4.84 -11.81
N THR A 147 -15.34 5.88 -11.89
CA THR A 147 -13.92 5.75 -12.29
C THR A 147 -12.94 6.20 -11.22
N ALA A 148 -11.70 5.68 -11.24
CA ALA A 148 -10.67 6.10 -10.29
C ALA A 148 -10.36 7.59 -10.45
N LEU A 149 -10.35 8.08 -11.70
CA LEU A 149 -10.18 9.50 -11.98
C LEU A 149 -11.27 10.35 -11.32
N ASP A 150 -12.53 9.97 -11.46
CA ASP A 150 -13.65 10.67 -10.81
C ASP A 150 -13.49 10.66 -9.29
N SER A 151 -13.12 9.52 -8.71
CA SER A 151 -12.92 9.42 -7.26
C SER A 151 -11.78 10.31 -6.75
N LEU A 152 -10.70 10.42 -7.51
CA LEU A 152 -9.52 11.24 -7.19
C LEU A 152 -9.85 12.74 -7.29
N HIS A 153 -10.60 13.14 -8.33
CA HIS A 153 -11.09 14.52 -8.49
C HIS A 153 -12.10 14.88 -7.41
N PHE A 154 -13.11 14.03 -7.18
CA PHE A 154 -14.13 14.23 -6.15
C PHE A 154 -13.49 14.41 -4.77
N TYR A 155 -12.55 13.54 -4.40
CA TYR A 155 -11.83 13.69 -3.14
C TYR A 155 -10.98 14.96 -3.10
N GLY A 156 -10.25 15.28 -4.18
CA GLY A 156 -9.45 16.49 -4.29
C GLY A 156 -10.28 17.75 -4.08
N ASP A 157 -11.40 17.85 -4.77
CA ASP A 157 -12.34 18.98 -4.71
C ASP A 157 -12.99 19.11 -3.35
N LYS A 158 -13.40 17.99 -2.73
CA LYS A 158 -13.98 18.01 -1.39
C LYS A 158 -12.93 18.37 -0.35
N ARG A 159 -11.76 17.73 -0.38
CA ARG A 159 -10.77 17.84 0.72
C ARG A 159 -9.89 19.08 0.64
N THR A 160 -9.66 19.63 -0.54
CA THR A 160 -8.68 20.71 -0.75
C THR A 160 -9.24 21.86 -1.59
N LYS A 161 -8.70 23.06 -1.40
CA LYS A 161 -9.06 24.28 -2.14
C LYS A 161 -8.42 24.34 -3.53
N ASP A 162 -7.32 23.63 -3.72
CA ASP A 162 -6.54 23.58 -4.97
C ASP A 162 -6.77 22.29 -5.77
N ALA A 163 -7.78 21.49 -5.41
CA ALA A 163 -8.10 20.18 -5.97
C ALA A 163 -6.96 19.13 -5.88
N LYS A 164 -5.88 19.43 -5.15
CA LYS A 164 -4.72 18.55 -5.02
C LYS A 164 -4.86 17.64 -3.81
N GLY A 165 -5.74 16.65 -3.87
CA GLY A 165 -5.88 15.58 -2.87
C GLY A 165 -4.71 14.58 -2.93
N VAL A 166 -4.92 13.47 -3.64
CA VAL A 166 -3.89 12.43 -3.86
C VAL A 166 -3.02 12.83 -5.06
N THR A 167 -1.76 13.14 -4.77
CA THR A 167 -0.81 13.70 -5.76
C THR A 167 0.39 12.79 -6.03
N ILE A 168 0.72 11.88 -5.11
CA ILE A 168 1.82 10.94 -5.29
C ILE A 168 1.41 9.91 -6.35
N PRO A 169 2.19 9.73 -7.43
CA PRO A 169 1.83 8.83 -8.51
C PRO A 169 1.55 7.40 -8.08
N SER A 170 2.39 6.81 -7.23
CA SER A 170 2.15 5.46 -6.71
C SER A 170 0.84 5.34 -5.93
N GLN A 171 0.45 6.36 -5.17
CA GLN A 171 -0.83 6.37 -4.46
C GLN A 171 -2.02 6.42 -5.42
N ARG A 172 -1.93 7.24 -6.49
CA ARG A 172 -2.95 7.30 -7.55
C ARG A 172 -3.05 5.97 -8.30
N ARG A 173 -1.89 5.36 -8.64
CA ARG A 173 -1.81 4.05 -9.30
C ARG A 173 -2.63 2.99 -8.56
N TYR A 174 -2.60 2.98 -7.23
CA TYR A 174 -3.37 2.03 -6.42
C TYR A 174 -4.89 2.23 -6.52
N CYS A 175 -5.37 3.45 -6.75
CA CYS A 175 -6.79 3.69 -7.02
C CYS A 175 -7.20 3.10 -8.39
N TYR A 176 -6.36 3.27 -9.42
CA TYR A 176 -6.59 2.65 -10.73
C TYR A 176 -6.48 1.13 -10.69
N TYR A 177 -5.51 0.59 -9.96
CA TYR A 177 -5.42 -0.83 -9.67
C TYR A 177 -6.70 -1.35 -9.01
N PHE A 178 -7.26 -0.62 -8.04
CA PHE A 178 -8.49 -1.02 -7.39
C PHE A 178 -9.69 -0.98 -8.33
N GLU A 179 -9.83 0.07 -9.15
CA GLU A 179 -10.85 0.15 -10.21
C GLU A 179 -10.75 -1.03 -11.19
N GLN A 180 -9.55 -1.33 -11.69
CA GLN A 180 -9.34 -2.46 -12.59
C GLN A 180 -9.68 -3.78 -11.91
N TYR A 181 -9.37 -3.94 -10.63
CA TYR A 181 -9.73 -5.15 -9.88
C TYR A 181 -11.25 -5.34 -9.80
N LEU A 182 -11.99 -4.29 -9.45
CA LEU A 182 -13.46 -4.35 -9.38
C LEU A 182 -14.10 -4.68 -10.73
N ARG A 183 -13.52 -4.19 -11.84
CA ARG A 183 -14.06 -4.40 -13.21
C ARG A 183 -13.63 -5.71 -13.87
N ASN A 184 -12.37 -6.10 -13.69
CA ASN A 184 -11.73 -7.19 -14.43
C ASN A 184 -11.39 -8.41 -13.58
N GLN A 185 -11.85 -8.45 -12.32
CA GLN A 185 -12.02 -9.66 -11.51
C GLN A 185 -10.81 -10.61 -11.56
N PHE A 186 -9.63 -10.02 -11.34
CA PHE A 186 -8.34 -10.69 -11.41
C PHE A 186 -8.23 -11.74 -10.29
N ALA A 187 -8.71 -12.95 -10.54
CA ALA A 187 -8.69 -14.05 -9.58
C ALA A 187 -7.29 -14.70 -9.42
N LEU A 188 -6.28 -14.25 -10.18
CA LEU A 188 -5.01 -14.94 -10.30
C LEU A 188 -3.86 -14.06 -9.81
N ARG A 189 -3.27 -14.48 -8.69
CA ARG A 189 -1.96 -14.00 -8.25
C ARG A 189 -0.91 -14.72 -9.08
N GLY A 190 -0.02 -13.95 -9.71
CA GLY A 190 1.12 -14.48 -10.46
C GLY A 190 2.41 -13.83 -9.97
N SER A 191 3.52 -14.53 -10.17
CA SER A 191 4.85 -13.98 -9.92
C SER A 191 5.44 -13.41 -11.20
N VAL A 192 6.37 -12.47 -11.03
CA VAL A 192 7.15 -11.92 -12.15
C VAL A 192 8.61 -11.84 -11.74
N LYS A 193 9.53 -12.07 -12.67
CA LYS A 193 10.95 -11.83 -12.45
C LYS A 193 11.36 -10.51 -13.06
N LEU A 194 11.95 -9.60 -12.30
CA LEU A 194 12.51 -8.36 -12.86
C LEU A 194 13.85 -8.67 -13.51
N HIS A 195 14.00 -8.35 -14.78
CA HIS A 195 15.22 -8.62 -15.56
C HIS A 195 16.01 -7.36 -15.89
N ARG A 196 15.31 -6.27 -16.23
CA ARG A 196 15.96 -5.05 -16.71
C ARG A 196 15.22 -3.81 -16.24
N VAL A 197 15.99 -2.78 -15.92
CA VAL A 197 15.50 -1.41 -15.72
C VAL A 197 16.20 -0.49 -16.69
N THR A 198 15.44 0.27 -17.49
CA THR A 198 15.98 1.27 -18.41
C THR A 198 15.50 2.65 -18.01
N LEU A 199 16.43 3.57 -17.75
CA LEU A 199 16.16 5.00 -17.59
C LEU A 199 16.34 5.67 -18.95
N ARG A 200 15.27 6.12 -19.59
CA ARG A 200 15.31 6.85 -20.87
C ARG A 200 15.48 8.35 -20.65
N GLU A 201 16.03 9.03 -21.63
CA GLU A 201 16.36 10.46 -21.61
C GLU A 201 17.20 10.86 -20.39
N TYR A 202 18.13 9.98 -20.01
CA TYR A 202 18.91 10.13 -18.80
C TYR A 202 20.27 9.44 -18.93
N THR A 203 21.34 10.18 -18.65
CA THR A 203 22.73 9.77 -18.97
C THR A 203 23.74 10.00 -17.85
N LYS A 204 23.30 10.56 -16.72
CA LYS A 204 24.21 10.99 -15.64
C LYS A 204 24.59 9.80 -14.76
N SER A 205 25.77 9.74 -14.16
CA SER A 205 26.10 8.91 -12.95
C SER A 205 25.93 7.37 -13.01
N LYS A 206 26.54 6.68 -12.04
CA LYS A 206 26.31 5.24 -11.83
C LYS A 206 25.06 5.03 -10.96
N TYR A 207 24.24 4.05 -11.29
CA TYR A 207 23.01 3.70 -10.55
C TYR A 207 22.99 2.23 -10.17
N TYR A 208 22.17 1.90 -9.19
CA TYR A 208 21.76 0.54 -8.88
C TYR A 208 20.28 0.51 -8.51
N ILE A 209 19.70 -0.68 -8.59
CA ILE A 209 18.32 -0.95 -8.24
C ILE A 209 18.28 -1.62 -6.87
N THR A 210 17.35 -1.18 -6.04
CA THR A 210 16.93 -1.95 -4.85
C THR A 210 15.46 -2.27 -4.97
N ILE A 211 15.10 -3.47 -4.53
CA ILE A 211 13.71 -3.89 -4.40
C ILE A 211 13.39 -4.02 -2.93
N LYS A 212 12.28 -3.43 -2.52
CA LYS A 212 11.73 -3.60 -1.17
C LYS A 212 10.44 -4.40 -1.22
N ASN A 213 10.32 -5.36 -0.29
CA ASN A 213 9.12 -6.17 -0.13
C ASN A 213 8.01 -5.42 0.62
N LEU A 214 6.90 -6.12 0.89
CA LEU A 214 5.75 -5.65 1.67
C LEU A 214 6.11 -5.14 3.07
N LYS A 215 7.12 -5.74 3.71
CA LYS A 215 7.67 -5.34 5.02
C LYS A 215 8.68 -4.19 4.91
N ARG A 216 8.93 -3.70 3.70
CA ARG A 216 9.86 -2.61 3.38
C ARG A 216 11.33 -2.96 3.62
N GLU A 217 11.62 -4.24 3.76
CA GLU A 217 12.97 -4.78 3.81
C GLU A 217 13.54 -4.78 2.39
N GLU A 218 14.81 -4.39 2.26
CA GLU A 218 15.54 -4.57 1.01
C GLU A 218 15.73 -6.07 0.77
N VAL A 219 15.03 -6.61 -0.22
CA VAL A 219 15.12 -8.04 -0.60
C VAL A 219 16.06 -8.26 -1.77
N PHE A 220 16.48 -7.17 -2.43
CA PHE A 220 17.42 -7.23 -3.54
C PHE A 220 18.16 -5.91 -3.71
N SER A 221 19.42 -6.01 -4.15
CA SER A 221 20.30 -4.88 -4.44
C SER A 221 21.20 -5.22 -5.62
N SER A 222 21.09 -4.50 -6.73
CA SER A 222 21.93 -4.72 -7.91
C SER A 222 23.34 -4.10 -7.77
N LYS A 223 23.73 -3.62 -6.58
CA LYS A 223 25.04 -2.98 -6.33
C LYS A 223 26.20 -3.86 -6.76
N GLN A 224 26.04 -5.16 -6.56
CA GLN A 224 27.06 -6.18 -6.84
C GLN A 224 27.06 -6.61 -8.31
N ASP A 225 25.98 -6.33 -9.06
CA ASP A 225 25.75 -6.92 -10.37
C ASP A 225 26.26 -6.09 -11.56
N GLN A 226 26.53 -4.79 -11.37
CA GLN A 226 27.13 -3.79 -12.28
C GLN A 226 27.08 -3.99 -13.81
N ASN A 227 26.04 -4.61 -14.38
CA ASN A 227 25.78 -4.59 -15.82
C ASN A 227 24.99 -3.33 -16.19
N VAL A 228 25.62 -2.18 -15.97
CA VAL A 228 25.07 -0.87 -16.32
C VAL A 228 25.69 -0.44 -17.65
N THR A 229 24.85 -0.38 -18.69
CA THR A 229 25.22 0.15 -20.00
C THR A 229 24.63 1.56 -20.13
N SER A 230 25.44 2.52 -20.54
CA SER A 230 24.98 3.90 -20.77
C SER A 230 25.21 4.28 -22.22
N SER A 231 24.23 4.96 -22.82
CA SER A 231 24.33 5.63 -24.11
C SER A 231 23.94 7.10 -23.97
N ASP A 232 23.92 7.83 -25.09
CA ASP A 232 23.65 9.27 -25.14
C ASP A 232 22.23 9.66 -24.70
N ASP A 233 21.31 8.70 -24.66
CA ASP A 233 19.88 8.89 -24.40
C ASP A 233 19.33 7.97 -23.30
N ARG A 234 20.09 6.99 -22.79
CA ARG A 234 19.56 6.05 -21.79
C ARG A 234 20.62 5.40 -20.93
N VAL A 235 20.19 4.93 -19.76
CA VAL A 235 20.92 4.00 -18.91
C VAL A 235 20.14 2.70 -18.81
N VAL A 236 20.76 1.59 -19.17
CA VAL A 236 20.21 0.23 -19.07
C VAL A 236 20.90 -0.50 -17.93
N ILE A 237 20.12 -1.08 -17.03
CA ILE A 237 20.59 -1.88 -15.90
C ILE A 237 20.02 -3.29 -16.09
N ASP A 238 20.84 -4.21 -16.58
CA ASP A 238 20.49 -5.63 -16.68
C ASP A 238 20.84 -6.36 -15.37
N LEU A 239 19.86 -7.04 -14.78
CA LEU A 239 20.04 -7.80 -13.56
C LEU A 239 20.63 -9.19 -13.91
N LYS A 240 21.82 -9.50 -13.39
CA LYS A 240 22.47 -10.81 -13.61
C LYS A 240 21.67 -11.95 -13.00
N GLU A 241 21.13 -11.71 -11.81
CA GLU A 241 20.24 -12.63 -11.12
C GLU A 241 18.84 -11.98 -11.03
N PRO A 242 17.94 -12.27 -11.98
CA PRO A 242 16.57 -11.77 -11.95
C PRO A 242 15.86 -12.19 -10.66
N ILE A 243 15.30 -11.22 -9.93
CA ILE A 243 14.54 -11.48 -8.71
C ILE A 243 13.08 -11.79 -9.04
N GLU A 244 12.56 -12.89 -8.50
CA GLU A 244 11.13 -13.22 -8.52
C GLU A 244 10.36 -12.43 -7.46
N LEU A 245 9.26 -11.82 -7.86
CA LEU A 245 8.44 -10.93 -7.07
C LEU A 245 7.00 -11.41 -7.07
N THR A 246 6.29 -11.16 -5.96
CA THR A 246 4.87 -11.48 -5.77
C THR A 246 4.19 -10.38 -4.96
N GLY A 247 2.96 -10.00 -5.34
CA GLY A 247 2.18 -9.00 -4.61
C GLY A 247 2.68 -7.58 -4.83
N ASP A 248 2.56 -6.72 -3.82
CA ASP A 248 3.09 -5.35 -3.86
C ASP A 248 4.61 -5.33 -3.63
N PHE A 249 5.31 -4.54 -4.42
CA PHE A 249 6.75 -4.32 -4.26
C PHE A 249 7.12 -2.89 -4.65
N LYS A 250 8.23 -2.41 -4.07
CA LYS A 250 8.77 -1.09 -4.37
C LYS A 250 10.07 -1.21 -5.14
N VAL A 251 10.12 -0.59 -6.30
CA VAL A 251 11.36 -0.41 -7.07
C VAL A 251 11.95 0.94 -6.69
N VAL A 252 13.23 0.94 -6.30
CA VAL A 252 13.97 2.18 -6.02
C VAL A 252 15.23 2.21 -6.87
N CYS A 253 15.35 3.25 -7.70
CA CYS A 253 16.61 3.53 -8.38
C CYS A 253 17.43 4.45 -7.49
N VAL A 254 18.65 4.02 -7.18
CA VAL A 254 19.55 4.72 -6.27
C VAL A 254 20.78 5.19 -7.02
N LYS A 255 21.16 6.44 -6.82
CA LYS A 255 22.39 7.02 -7.35
C LYS A 255 23.58 6.55 -6.52
N ASN A 256 24.63 6.08 -7.18
CA ASN A 256 25.90 5.85 -6.50
C ASN A 256 26.48 7.21 -6.05
N GLY A 257 26.59 7.41 -4.73
CA GLY A 257 27.14 8.61 -4.12
C GLY A 257 28.13 8.25 -3.02
N VAL A 258 29.18 9.06 -2.87
CA VAL A 258 30.26 8.90 -1.86
C VAL A 258 29.79 9.28 -0.44
N ASN A 259 28.67 10.00 -0.32
CA ASN A 259 28.22 10.57 0.94
C ASN A 259 27.09 9.72 1.55
N VAL A 260 27.41 9.00 2.63
CA VAL A 260 26.55 8.03 3.33
C VAL A 260 25.39 8.70 4.08
N LEU A 261 25.47 10.01 4.31
CA LEU A 261 24.57 10.78 5.19
C LEU A 261 23.32 11.37 4.51
N LYS A 262 23.13 11.24 3.19
CA LYS A 262 21.90 11.68 2.50
C LYS A 262 21.33 10.54 1.65
N SER A 263 20.02 10.34 1.75
CA SER A 263 19.26 9.41 0.89
C SER A 263 19.58 9.69 -0.58
N ASN A 264 20.26 8.75 -1.24
CA ASN A 264 20.64 8.84 -2.65
C ASN A 264 19.57 8.28 -3.61
N ASN A 265 18.33 8.11 -3.14
CA ASN A 265 17.22 7.63 -3.97
C ASN A 265 16.95 8.65 -5.09
N LEU A 266 17.15 8.24 -6.34
CA LEU A 266 16.87 9.07 -7.50
C LEU A 266 15.35 9.16 -7.73
N LEU A 267 14.71 8.00 -7.71
CA LEU A 267 13.28 7.83 -7.95
C LEU A 267 12.80 6.51 -7.34
N HIS A 268 11.50 6.38 -7.19
CA HIS A 268 10.88 5.09 -6.87
C HIS A 268 9.47 4.96 -7.43
N CYS A 269 8.96 3.75 -7.43
CA CYS A 269 7.55 3.46 -7.69
C CYS A 269 7.12 2.20 -6.93
N TRP A 270 5.83 2.16 -6.59
CA TRP A 270 5.17 0.94 -6.13
C TRP A 270 4.40 0.29 -7.26
N LEU A 271 4.55 -1.02 -7.41
CA LEU A 271 3.85 -1.83 -8.39
C LEU A 271 3.28 -3.07 -7.69
N ASN A 272 2.35 -3.73 -8.36
CA ASN A 272 1.79 -4.98 -7.89
C ASN A 272 1.77 -6.00 -9.03
N THR A 273 2.30 -7.20 -8.77
CA THR A 273 2.54 -8.23 -9.79
C THR A 273 1.26 -8.64 -10.51
N ARG A 274 0.11 -8.63 -9.83
CA ARG A 274 -1.20 -8.96 -10.41
C ARG A 274 -1.52 -8.07 -11.62
N PHE A 275 -1.21 -6.78 -11.55
CA PHE A 275 -1.51 -5.86 -12.65
C PHE A 275 -0.46 -5.89 -13.76
N ILE A 276 0.68 -6.53 -13.53
CA ILE A 276 1.72 -6.76 -14.54
C ILE A 276 1.38 -8.01 -15.35
N THR A 277 1.05 -9.12 -14.67
CA THR A 277 0.71 -10.39 -15.32
C THR A 277 -0.54 -10.32 -16.20
N ASN A 278 -1.48 -9.44 -15.84
CA ASN A 278 -2.73 -9.27 -16.58
C ASN A 278 -2.61 -8.39 -17.84
N LEU A 279 -1.51 -7.66 -18.01
CA LEU A 279 -1.23 -6.95 -19.27
C LEU A 279 -1.10 -7.93 -20.46
N VAL A 280 -0.67 -9.18 -20.22
CA VAL A 280 -0.43 -10.18 -21.27
C VAL A 280 -1.66 -11.04 -21.60
N LYS A 281 -2.58 -11.27 -20.66
CA LYS A 281 -3.79 -12.09 -20.91
C LYS A 281 -4.80 -11.43 -21.86
N ASN A 282 -4.80 -10.09 -21.93
CA ASN A 282 -5.75 -9.32 -22.73
C ASN A 282 -5.26 -8.99 -24.15
N THR A 283 -4.12 -9.56 -24.56
CA THR A 283 -3.56 -9.46 -25.91
C THR A 283 -3.66 -10.76 -26.71
N SER A 284 -4.21 -11.82 -26.10
CA SER A 284 -4.62 -13.03 -26.82
C SER A 284 -5.97 -12.78 -27.52
N PRO A 285 -6.09 -13.02 -28.84
CA PRO A 285 -7.34 -12.80 -29.55
C PRO A 285 -8.36 -13.86 -29.11
N GLY A 286 -9.36 -13.46 -28.31
CA GLY A 286 -10.44 -14.37 -27.94
C GLY A 286 -11.30 -13.98 -26.74
N ASN A 287 -10.80 -13.19 -25.79
CA ASN A 287 -11.60 -12.77 -24.62
C ASN A 287 -11.76 -11.23 -24.59
N GLY A 288 -13.01 -10.81 -24.42
CA GLY A 288 -13.50 -9.44 -24.66
C GLY A 288 -12.79 -8.33 -23.89
N MET A 289 -12.85 -7.13 -24.50
CA MET A 289 -12.27 -5.85 -24.08
C MET A 289 -10.77 -5.87 -23.80
N GLY A 290 -10.00 -5.76 -24.90
CA GLY A 290 -8.58 -5.46 -24.86
C GLY A 290 -8.28 -4.16 -24.10
N VAL A 291 -7.21 -4.23 -23.31
CA VAL A 291 -6.62 -3.17 -22.48
C VAL A 291 -6.50 -1.83 -23.23
N ASN A 292 -6.27 -1.87 -24.55
CA ASN A 292 -6.14 -0.68 -25.41
C ASN A 292 -7.40 0.21 -25.49
N ALA A 293 -8.61 -0.33 -25.35
CA ALA A 293 -9.83 0.51 -25.39
C ALA A 293 -10.04 1.28 -24.07
N TYR A 294 -9.54 0.77 -22.96
CA TYR A 294 -9.69 1.36 -21.63
C TYR A 294 -8.62 2.43 -21.33
N HIS A 295 -7.38 2.22 -21.78
CA HIS A 295 -6.31 3.21 -21.62
C HIS A 295 -6.54 4.48 -22.45
N ASN A 296 -7.27 4.38 -23.56
CA ASN A 296 -7.59 5.54 -24.40
C ASN A 296 -8.71 6.44 -23.82
N SER A 297 -9.43 6.00 -22.78
CA SER A 297 -10.50 6.78 -22.14
C SER A 297 -10.09 7.42 -20.80
N LEU A 298 -8.84 7.26 -20.38
CA LEU A 298 -8.29 7.87 -19.16
C LEU A 298 -7.40 9.05 -19.55
N ASP A 299 -7.44 10.10 -18.73
CA ASP A 299 -6.67 11.35 -18.86
C ASP A 299 -5.31 11.15 -19.56
N GLU A 300 -5.09 11.84 -20.69
CA GLU A 300 -3.86 11.77 -21.49
C GLU A 300 -2.59 12.06 -20.65
N LYS A 301 -2.76 12.71 -19.49
CA LYS A 301 -1.69 13.10 -18.57
C LYS A 301 -1.35 12.07 -17.49
N ILE A 302 -2.20 11.06 -17.27
CA ILE A 302 -1.86 9.92 -16.39
C ILE A 302 -2.29 8.62 -17.06
N PRO A 303 -1.62 8.26 -18.17
CA PRO A 303 -1.81 6.96 -18.79
C PRO A 303 -1.19 5.92 -17.88
N LEU A 304 -2.00 5.19 -17.12
CA LEU A 304 -1.52 4.03 -16.38
C LEU A 304 -0.78 3.12 -17.37
N VAL A 305 0.55 3.06 -17.30
CA VAL A 305 1.40 2.24 -18.19
C VAL A 305 1.16 2.50 -19.68
N LYS A 306 1.82 3.52 -20.23
CA LYS A 306 1.81 3.75 -21.68
C LYS A 306 2.62 2.63 -22.39
N ALA A 307 1.93 1.90 -23.27
CA ALA A 307 2.45 0.96 -24.26
C ALA A 307 3.07 -0.35 -23.74
N ILE A 308 2.36 -1.45 -23.98
CA ILE A 308 2.93 -2.79 -24.02
C ILE A 308 3.64 -2.96 -25.39
N SER A 309 4.96 -3.07 -25.41
CA SER A 309 5.66 -3.69 -26.54
C SER A 309 5.62 -5.21 -26.35
N LEU A 310 4.52 -5.85 -26.75
CA LEU A 310 4.54 -7.27 -27.06
C LEU A 310 5.17 -7.38 -28.44
N GLY A 311 6.18 -8.24 -28.60
CA GLY A 311 6.92 -8.41 -29.84
C GLY A 311 6.07 -8.97 -30.99
N LEU A 312 5.13 -8.20 -31.51
CA LEU A 312 4.34 -8.50 -32.70
C LEU A 312 4.33 -7.25 -33.60
N HIS A 313 5.29 -7.26 -34.52
CA HIS A 313 5.39 -6.48 -35.76
C HIS A 313 5.07 -4.97 -35.69
N ALA A 314 6.14 -4.16 -35.65
CA ALA A 314 6.15 -2.84 -36.29
C ALA A 314 7.53 -2.60 -36.94
N LYS A 315 7.54 -1.93 -38.10
CA LYS A 315 8.67 -1.81 -39.02
C LYS A 315 9.77 -0.88 -38.47
N ALA A 316 11.00 -1.36 -38.61
CA ALA A 316 12.32 -0.73 -38.70
C ALA A 316 12.45 0.79 -38.46
N GLU A 317 13.28 1.16 -37.49
CA GLU A 317 14.53 1.92 -37.71
C GLU A 317 15.50 1.70 -36.51
N GLU A 318 16.80 1.77 -36.77
CA GLU A 318 17.90 1.20 -35.96
C GLU A 318 18.22 1.93 -34.63
N LYS A 319 18.65 1.12 -33.64
CA LYS A 319 19.41 1.37 -32.38
C LYS A 319 18.68 0.78 -31.15
N ILE A 320 18.80 -0.54 -31.01
CA ILE A 320 18.22 -1.43 -29.96
C ILE A 320 17.02 -0.79 -29.23
N ALA A 321 15.95 -0.64 -29.98
CA ALA A 321 14.63 -0.37 -29.46
C ALA A 321 14.06 -1.64 -28.80
N PRO A 322 13.09 -1.54 -27.88
CA PRO A 322 12.51 -2.69 -27.17
C PRO A 322 12.11 -3.84 -28.09
N GLU A 323 11.64 -3.55 -29.31
CA GLU A 323 11.27 -4.57 -30.31
C GLU A 323 12.38 -5.56 -30.72
N ASN A 324 13.66 -5.27 -30.46
CA ASN A 324 14.78 -6.15 -30.79
C ASN A 324 15.25 -7.03 -29.60
N ASP A 325 14.64 -6.91 -28.42
CA ASP A 325 14.94 -7.80 -27.29
C ASP A 325 14.36 -9.20 -27.56
N GLU A 326 15.21 -10.18 -27.83
CA GLU A 326 14.80 -11.56 -28.13
C GLU A 326 13.93 -12.18 -27.03
N ARG A 327 14.01 -11.69 -25.79
CA ARG A 327 13.19 -12.14 -24.67
C ARG A 327 11.70 -11.84 -24.89
N LEU A 328 11.37 -10.76 -25.60
CA LEU A 328 9.98 -10.39 -25.88
C LEU A 328 9.32 -11.26 -26.97
N LYS A 329 10.11 -12.06 -27.72
CA LYS A 329 9.64 -12.79 -28.92
C LYS A 329 8.76 -14.01 -28.62
N ASN A 330 8.58 -14.40 -27.35
CA ASN A 330 7.76 -15.57 -26.96
C ASN A 330 6.57 -15.24 -26.04
N GLY A 331 6.22 -13.95 -25.84
CA GLY A 331 5.11 -13.53 -24.96
C GLY A 331 5.34 -13.77 -23.45
N LYS A 332 6.52 -14.26 -23.07
CA LYS A 332 6.91 -14.53 -21.68
C LYS A 332 7.37 -13.27 -20.94
N PHE A 333 7.79 -12.24 -21.67
CA PHE A 333 8.29 -11.00 -21.09
C PHE A 333 7.32 -9.84 -21.35
N VAL A 334 7.24 -8.92 -20.38
CA VAL A 334 6.42 -7.73 -20.42
C VAL A 334 7.23 -6.53 -19.93
N THR A 335 7.13 -5.41 -20.62
CA THR A 335 7.75 -4.15 -20.19
C THR A 335 6.67 -3.21 -19.68
N VAL A 336 6.86 -2.71 -18.47
CA VAL A 336 6.05 -1.65 -17.86
C VAL A 336 6.82 -0.34 -18.00
N SER A 337 6.31 0.57 -18.81
CA SER A 337 6.90 1.89 -19.03
C SER A 337 6.16 2.93 -18.19
N LEU A 338 6.90 3.68 -17.37
CA LEU A 338 6.40 4.74 -16.51
C LEU A 338 6.98 6.08 -16.94
N THR A 339 6.10 7.04 -17.23
CA THR A 339 6.50 8.41 -17.54
C THR A 339 7.00 9.14 -16.29
N LYS A 340 7.67 10.28 -16.49
CA LYS A 340 8.11 11.17 -15.40
C LYS A 340 7.00 11.48 -14.38
N ASP A 341 5.79 11.74 -14.86
CA ASP A 341 4.65 12.07 -13.99
C ASP A 341 4.06 10.86 -13.27
N GLU A 342 4.47 9.63 -13.64
CA GLU A 342 4.10 8.39 -12.97
C GLU A 342 5.13 7.93 -11.92
N LEU A 343 6.23 8.66 -11.74
CA LEU A 343 7.34 8.26 -10.86
C LEU A 343 7.39 9.12 -9.59
N ASP A 344 7.54 8.47 -8.43
CA ASP A 344 7.65 9.18 -7.15
C ASP A 344 9.05 9.81 -7.03
N GLY A 345 9.08 11.11 -6.79
CA GLY A 345 10.28 11.94 -6.96
C GLY A 345 10.21 12.76 -8.27
N PRO A 346 10.42 12.14 -9.44
CA PRO A 346 10.45 12.86 -10.73
C PRO A 346 9.20 13.69 -11.05
N HIS A 347 7.99 13.22 -10.69
CA HIS A 347 6.74 13.97 -10.93
C HIS A 347 6.72 15.36 -10.29
N SER A 348 7.54 15.60 -9.26
CA SER A 348 7.62 16.89 -8.57
C SER A 348 8.58 17.89 -9.25
N ASP A 349 9.43 17.44 -10.18
CA ASP A 349 10.37 18.29 -10.93
C ASP A 349 9.68 19.00 -12.10
N LYS A 350 8.74 19.90 -11.80
CA LYS A 350 7.93 20.61 -12.80
C LYS A 350 8.71 21.59 -13.70
N ASN A 351 9.96 21.90 -13.35
CA ASN A 351 10.83 22.78 -14.14
C ASN A 351 11.90 22.01 -14.93
N HIS A 352 11.82 20.68 -14.95
CA HIS A 352 12.71 19.80 -15.71
C HIS A 352 14.21 20.03 -15.42
N LYS A 353 14.55 20.35 -14.17
CA LYS A 353 15.94 20.64 -13.77
C LYS A 353 16.80 19.40 -13.72
N THR A 354 16.21 18.28 -13.27
CA THR A 354 16.90 17.01 -13.09
C THR A 354 16.49 16.00 -14.15
N PHE A 355 15.19 15.94 -14.44
CA PHE A 355 14.58 15.02 -15.39
C PHE A 355 13.96 15.80 -16.55
N SER A 356 14.28 15.44 -17.79
CA SER A 356 13.64 15.99 -18.99
C SER A 356 12.12 15.78 -18.96
N GLU A 357 11.39 16.48 -19.82
CA GLU A 357 9.95 16.24 -19.98
C GLU A 357 9.64 14.82 -20.45
N ASP A 358 10.45 14.32 -21.39
CA ASP A 358 10.31 12.99 -21.99
C ASP A 358 10.94 11.85 -21.17
N PHE A 359 11.39 12.13 -19.94
CA PHE A 359 11.99 11.12 -19.05
C PHE A 359 11.02 9.97 -18.77
N GLN A 360 11.50 8.73 -18.95
CA GLN A 360 10.73 7.51 -18.73
C GLN A 360 11.57 6.43 -18.08
N VAL A 361 10.91 5.50 -17.38
CA VAL A 361 11.53 4.30 -16.83
C VAL A 361 10.80 3.07 -17.33
N ASP A 362 11.54 2.18 -17.99
CA ASP A 362 11.03 0.88 -18.41
C ASP A 362 11.48 -0.20 -17.44
N LEU A 363 10.55 -1.04 -17.02
CA LEU A 363 10.79 -2.20 -16.18
C LEU A 363 10.40 -3.46 -16.94
N THR A 364 11.38 -4.26 -17.35
CA THR A 364 11.14 -5.50 -18.11
C THR A 364 11.10 -6.68 -17.15
N PHE A 365 9.96 -7.37 -17.18
CA PHE A 365 9.66 -8.52 -16.37
C PHE A 365 9.51 -9.78 -17.21
N GLU A 366 9.82 -10.94 -16.65
CA GLU A 366 9.42 -12.26 -17.14
C GLU A 366 8.22 -12.73 -16.31
N ILE A 367 7.13 -13.11 -16.96
CA ILE A 367 5.95 -13.67 -16.31
C ILE A 367 6.27 -15.10 -15.86
N CYS A 368 6.06 -15.36 -14.57
CA CYS A 368 6.34 -16.63 -13.92
C CYS A 368 5.02 -17.28 -13.46
N ASN A 369 4.95 -18.62 -13.56
CA ASN A 369 3.91 -19.48 -12.97
C ASN A 369 2.49 -18.87 -12.92
N THR A 370 1.82 -18.77 -14.05
CA THR A 370 0.41 -18.31 -14.12
C THR A 370 -0.61 -19.29 -13.54
N ASP A 371 -0.15 -20.51 -13.23
CA ASP A 371 -1.01 -21.67 -12.97
C ASP A 371 -1.15 -21.98 -11.46
N LYS A 372 -0.40 -21.27 -10.61
CA LYS A 372 -0.57 -21.31 -9.15
C LYS A 372 -1.62 -20.29 -8.74
N VAL A 373 -2.88 -20.69 -8.84
CA VAL A 373 -4.02 -19.89 -8.41
C VAL A 373 -4.05 -19.85 -6.88
N GLU A 374 -3.47 -18.82 -6.28
CA GLU A 374 -3.96 -18.40 -4.97
C GLU A 374 -5.35 -17.78 -5.17
N ASP A 375 -6.35 -18.39 -4.53
CA ASP A 375 -7.75 -18.08 -4.75
C ASP A 375 -8.18 -16.83 -3.96
N ASP A 376 -8.47 -15.75 -4.69
CA ASP A 376 -9.08 -14.53 -4.16
C ASP A 376 -10.58 -14.71 -3.84
N SER A 377 -11.15 -15.93 -3.89
CA SER A 377 -12.58 -16.18 -3.67
C SER A 377 -13.11 -15.63 -2.35
N TYR A 378 -12.29 -15.59 -1.29
CA TYR A 378 -12.63 -14.91 -0.04
C TYR A 378 -12.87 -13.41 -0.28
N LEU A 379 -11.94 -12.74 -0.97
CA LEU A 379 -12.01 -11.32 -1.29
C LEU A 379 -13.16 -10.99 -2.24
N LEU A 380 -13.40 -11.84 -3.25
CA LEU A 380 -14.53 -11.73 -4.17
C LEU A 380 -15.88 -11.93 -3.47
N GLY A 381 -15.93 -12.80 -2.45
CA GLY A 381 -17.13 -13.03 -1.64
C GLY A 381 -17.59 -11.81 -0.83
N LEU A 382 -16.71 -10.82 -0.62
CA LEU A 382 -17.01 -9.59 0.10
C LEU A 382 -17.61 -8.49 -0.79
N ILE A 383 -17.45 -8.60 -2.12
CA ILE A 383 -18.00 -7.64 -3.07
C ILE A 383 -19.48 -8.00 -3.31
N PRO A 384 -20.44 -7.06 -3.13
CA PRO A 384 -21.85 -7.30 -3.43
C PRO A 384 -22.04 -7.89 -4.83
N LYS A 385 -22.89 -8.92 -4.95
CA LYS A 385 -23.05 -9.70 -6.19
C LYS A 385 -23.52 -8.84 -7.37
N GLU A 386 -24.26 -7.76 -7.12
CA GLU A 386 -24.66 -6.78 -8.14
C GLU A 386 -23.47 -6.05 -8.78
N PHE A 387 -22.32 -6.03 -8.12
CA PHE A 387 -21.09 -5.42 -8.62
C PHE A 387 -20.11 -6.44 -9.20
N LEU A 388 -20.47 -7.73 -9.15
CA LEU A 388 -19.69 -8.81 -9.73
C LEU A 388 -20.13 -9.14 -11.16
N THR A 389 -19.17 -9.43 -12.04
CA THR A 389 -19.46 -9.99 -13.38
C THR A 389 -19.92 -11.45 -13.26
N ASP A 390 -20.58 -11.98 -14.28
CA ASP A 390 -21.14 -13.35 -14.24
C ASP A 390 -20.07 -14.44 -14.06
N GLN A 391 -18.86 -14.23 -14.57
CA GLN A 391 -17.72 -15.14 -14.35
C GLN A 391 -17.35 -15.24 -12.86
N SER A 392 -17.52 -14.15 -12.12
CA SER A 392 -17.07 -14.05 -10.73
C SER A 392 -18.13 -14.34 -9.70
N LYS A 393 -19.39 -14.18 -10.08
CA LYS A 393 -20.50 -14.83 -9.36
C LYS A 393 -20.29 -16.34 -9.27
N ARG A 394 -19.62 -16.98 -10.26
CA ARG A 394 -19.29 -18.42 -10.21
C ARG A 394 -18.12 -18.72 -9.27
N LEU A 395 -17.07 -17.89 -9.26
CA LEU A 395 -15.90 -18.06 -8.39
C LEU A 395 -16.19 -17.78 -6.91
N SER A 396 -17.11 -16.84 -6.61
CA SER A 396 -17.49 -16.49 -5.23
C SER A 396 -18.35 -17.53 -4.51
N VAL A 397 -18.96 -18.49 -5.22
CA VAL A 397 -19.89 -19.48 -4.65
C VAL A 397 -19.16 -20.59 -3.85
N GLY A 398 -17.85 -20.75 -4.00
CA GLY A 398 -17.05 -21.77 -3.31
C GLY A 398 -16.46 -21.38 -1.94
N ALA A 399 -16.52 -20.11 -1.54
CA ALA A 399 -15.68 -19.56 -0.46
C ALA A 399 -16.27 -19.59 0.97
N SER A 400 -17.45 -20.19 1.16
CA SER A 400 -18.29 -20.02 2.37
C SER A 400 -17.71 -20.52 3.71
N THR A 401 -16.43 -20.93 3.80
CA THR A 401 -15.94 -21.62 5.02
C THR A 401 -14.55 -21.26 5.54
N ARG A 402 -13.95 -20.12 5.20
CA ARG A 402 -12.73 -19.65 5.91
C ARG A 402 -12.73 -18.13 6.12
N ARG A 403 -13.13 -17.72 7.32
CA ARG A 403 -12.82 -16.38 7.87
C ARG A 403 -11.52 -16.48 8.65
N GLN A 404 -10.39 -16.17 8.03
CA GLN A 404 -9.17 -15.75 8.72
C GLN A 404 -8.59 -14.59 7.91
N SER A 405 -8.42 -13.42 8.55
CA SER A 405 -7.96 -12.20 7.88
C SER A 405 -6.49 -12.31 7.48
N ALA A 406 -6.07 -11.57 6.45
CA ALA A 406 -4.66 -11.51 6.06
C ALA A 406 -3.82 -10.75 7.11
N VAL A 407 -4.46 -9.92 7.95
CA VAL A 407 -3.87 -9.32 9.17
C VAL A 407 -3.21 -10.40 10.03
N THR A 408 -3.83 -11.57 10.19
CA THR A 408 -3.26 -12.70 10.97
C THR A 408 -2.07 -13.37 10.26
N ARG A 409 -1.91 -13.22 8.94
CA ARG A 409 -0.79 -13.81 8.17
C ARG A 409 0.45 -12.92 8.07
N GLY A 410 0.37 -11.65 8.49
CA GLY A 410 1.47 -10.68 8.36
C GLY A 410 1.81 -9.88 9.61
N LEU A 411 1.03 -9.99 10.69
CA LEU A 411 1.20 -9.23 11.94
C LEU A 411 1.26 -10.12 13.20
N ILE A 412 1.90 -11.28 13.13
CA ILE A 412 2.48 -11.84 14.35
C ILE A 412 3.77 -11.05 14.60
N ILE A 413 3.63 -10.01 15.40
CA ILE A 413 4.72 -9.42 16.16
C ILE A 413 5.12 -10.51 17.14
N ASP A 414 6.30 -11.10 16.92
CA ASP A 414 6.97 -11.90 17.92
C ASP A 414 7.38 -10.94 19.05
N SER A 415 6.50 -10.74 20.03
CA SER A 415 6.89 -10.29 21.35
C SER A 415 7.21 -11.55 22.16
N HIS A 416 8.39 -12.13 21.92
CA HIS A 416 9.03 -12.97 22.92
C HIS A 416 9.59 -12.03 24.00
N ASP A 417 8.76 -11.67 24.96
CA ASP A 417 9.23 -11.44 26.32
C ASP A 417 9.14 -12.77 27.05
N ASP A 418 10.31 -13.20 27.49
CA ASP A 418 10.61 -14.32 28.37
C ASP A 418 9.96 -14.02 29.72
N ASP A 419 8.94 -14.79 30.11
CA ASP A 419 8.66 -15.10 31.51
C ASP A 419 7.76 -16.33 31.59
N SER A 420 8.35 -17.37 32.16
CA SER A 420 7.79 -18.67 32.55
C SER A 420 6.39 -18.60 33.19
N VAL A 421 5.41 -19.34 32.65
CA VAL A 421 4.42 -20.08 33.45
C VAL A 421 3.93 -21.30 32.68
N ASP A 422 3.89 -22.43 33.39
CA ASP A 422 3.63 -23.79 32.95
C ASP A 422 2.28 -24.05 32.23
N ILE A 423 2.36 -25.02 31.33
CA ILE A 423 1.25 -25.73 30.67
C ILE A 423 0.46 -26.53 31.70
N ILE A 424 -0.87 -26.41 31.72
CA ILE A 424 -1.75 -27.48 32.24
C ILE A 424 -2.83 -27.78 31.21
N ASP A 425 -2.78 -29.03 30.76
CA ASP A 425 -3.67 -29.78 29.88
C ASP A 425 -4.96 -30.16 30.66
N GLU A 426 -6.13 -29.70 30.20
CA GLU A 426 -7.42 -30.18 30.69
C GLU A 426 -8.06 -31.07 29.62
N THR A 427 -7.74 -32.36 29.65
CA THR A 427 -8.63 -33.40 29.13
C THR A 427 -8.77 -34.57 30.11
N ALA A 428 -10.02 -34.99 30.29
CA ALA A 428 -10.48 -36.31 30.74
C ALA A 428 -10.50 -36.64 32.25
N THR A 429 -11.71 -36.48 32.83
CA THR A 429 -12.49 -37.51 33.54
C THR A 429 -11.76 -38.53 34.45
N THR A 430 -11.92 -38.36 35.76
CA THR A 430 -11.91 -39.43 36.81
C THR A 430 -13.35 -39.93 37.07
N PRO A 431 -13.64 -41.09 37.75
CA PRO A 431 -12.85 -41.75 38.83
C PRO A 431 -13.00 -43.31 38.88
N PRO A 432 -12.79 -44.02 40.01
CA PRO A 432 -11.74 -43.98 41.05
C PRO A 432 -11.07 -45.36 41.29
N SER A 433 -9.91 -45.42 41.97
CA SER A 433 -9.69 -46.34 43.11
C SER A 433 -8.30 -46.23 43.76
N THR A 434 -8.34 -46.14 45.09
CA THR A 434 -7.46 -46.78 46.11
C THR A 434 -5.99 -46.38 46.28
N SER A 435 -5.77 -45.72 47.43
CA SER A 435 -4.90 -46.10 48.56
C SER A 435 -3.37 -45.96 48.49
N SER A 436 -2.86 -45.30 49.56
CA SER A 436 -1.60 -45.54 50.29
C SER A 436 -0.29 -45.31 49.53
N SER A 437 0.80 -44.75 50.07
CA SER A 437 1.20 -44.32 51.41
C SER A 437 2.58 -43.65 51.26
N VAL A 438 2.84 -42.62 52.07
CA VAL A 438 4.08 -42.34 52.84
C VAL A 438 5.42 -42.84 52.25
N VAL A 439 6.40 -41.95 52.10
CA VAL A 439 7.70 -41.98 52.83
C VAL A 439 8.49 -40.69 52.59
N VAL A 440 9.01 -40.20 53.70
CA VAL A 440 9.89 -39.06 53.97
C VAL A 440 11.35 -39.42 53.67
N SER A 441 12.15 -38.50 53.13
CA SER A 441 13.52 -38.10 53.58
C SER A 441 14.17 -37.18 52.52
N ASN A 442 14.66 -35.97 52.82
CA ASN A 442 15.70 -35.44 53.72
C ASN A 442 17.03 -35.17 52.99
N GLU A 443 17.71 -34.09 53.42
CA GLU A 443 19.13 -33.73 53.24
C GLU A 443 19.52 -32.97 51.95
N GLN A 444 19.88 -31.69 52.01
CA GLN A 444 21.10 -30.99 52.53
C GLN A 444 21.83 -30.41 51.30
N GLN A 445 21.85 -29.08 51.13
CA GLN A 445 22.89 -28.17 51.62
C GLN A 445 24.20 -28.28 50.82
N THR A 446 24.51 -27.26 50.00
CA THR A 446 25.82 -26.60 50.03
C THR A 446 25.81 -25.31 49.19
N GLN A 447 26.23 -24.24 49.86
CA GLN A 447 26.65 -22.97 49.28
C GLN A 447 27.98 -23.15 48.54
N ASN A 448 28.25 -22.31 47.54
CA ASN A 448 29.55 -21.67 47.45
C ASN A 448 29.47 -20.34 46.71
N GLU A 449 30.03 -19.33 47.39
CA GLU A 449 30.25 -17.96 46.96
C GLU A 449 31.43 -17.87 46.01
N SER A 450 31.44 -16.87 45.13
CA SER A 450 32.64 -16.05 44.89
C SER A 450 32.28 -14.77 44.14
N GLN A 451 32.62 -13.65 44.80
CA GLN A 451 32.52 -12.26 44.37
C GLN A 451 33.59 -11.84 43.35
N GLN A 452 33.45 -10.58 42.89
CA GLN A 452 34.41 -9.67 42.24
C GLN A 452 34.31 -9.62 40.71
N GLN A 453 34.29 -8.46 40.03
CA GLN A 453 34.78 -7.12 40.38
C GLN A 453 34.09 -6.07 39.49
N GLN A 454 33.82 -4.89 40.04
CA GLN A 454 33.39 -3.69 39.31
C GLN A 454 34.56 -2.96 38.66
N GLY A 455 34.28 -2.30 37.53
CA GLY A 455 34.71 -0.93 37.29
C GLY A 455 35.63 -0.70 36.10
N THR A 456 35.17 0.04 35.09
CA THR A 456 35.81 1.30 34.67
C THR A 456 34.86 2.14 33.80
N LEU A 457 34.91 3.46 34.02
CA LEU A 457 34.16 4.52 33.37
C LEU A 457 35.18 5.50 32.74
N PHE A 458 34.71 6.36 31.82
CA PHE A 458 35.39 7.42 31.03
C PHE A 458 36.09 6.95 29.74
N GLN A 459 35.95 7.60 28.58
CA GLN A 459 35.61 8.99 28.25
C GLN A 459 34.88 9.06 26.90
#